data_AF-A0A1C5R0M0-F1
#
_entry.id   AF-A0A1C5R0M0-F1
#
_cell.length_a   1.000
_cell.length_b   1.000
_cell.length_c   1.000
_cell.angle_alpha   90.00
_cell.angle_beta   90.00
_cell.angle_gamma   90.00
#
_symmetry.space_group_name_H-M   'P 1'
#
loop_
_entity.id
_entity.type
_entity.pdbx_description
1 polymer ?
#
loop_
_entity_poly.entity_id
_entity_poly.type
_entity_poly.pdbx_seq_one_letter_code
_entity_poly.pdbx_strand_id
1 'polypeptide(L)'
;MLKWMKDYYIGDDIKNPTRARARITAGKFVPDIYVVTLSDNPGNILEILPSSMLVQRGARAICPLIIGMAKGKDGAIRMVQDVIEQVYTETGDFKIKEYLKNR
;
A
#
# COMPACT_ATOMS: atom_id res chain seq x y z
N MET A 1 10.75 -10.44 -4.31
CA MET A 1 11.15 -9.02 -4.08
C MET A 1 9.88 -8.21 -3.97
N LEU A 2 9.81 -7.21 -3.07
CA LEU A 2 8.61 -6.37 -2.94
C LEU A 2 8.31 -5.67 -4.25
N LYS A 3 7.04 -5.70 -4.68
CA LYS A 3 6.56 -5.02 -5.88
C LYS A 3 5.84 -3.77 -5.44
N TRP A 4 6.21 -2.64 -6.03
CA TRP A 4 5.57 -1.34 -5.83
C TRP A 4 4.88 -0.95 -7.13
N MET A 5 3.66 -0.45 -7.04
CA MET A 5 3.02 0.25 -8.15
C MET A 5 3.89 1.44 -8.57
N LYS A 6 3.96 1.72 -9.88
CA LYS A 6 4.84 2.77 -10.42
C LYS A 6 4.54 4.12 -9.79
N ASP A 7 3.26 4.49 -9.80
CA ASP A 7 2.73 5.75 -9.26
C ASP A 7 1.94 5.49 -7.97
N TYR A 8 2.57 4.74 -7.05
CA TYR A 8 2.00 4.38 -5.75
C TYR A 8 1.62 5.61 -4.90
N TYR A 9 0.54 5.50 -4.14
CA TYR A 9 0.03 6.56 -3.28
C TYR A 9 0.97 6.80 -2.08
N ILE A 10 1.14 8.07 -1.71
CA ILE A 10 1.97 8.50 -0.59
C ILE A 10 1.09 9.33 0.33
N GLY A 11 0.95 8.91 1.59
CA GLY A 11 0.23 9.72 2.58
C GLY A 11 0.99 11.01 2.90
N ASP A 12 0.26 12.10 3.05
CA ASP A 12 0.80 13.46 3.20
C ASP A 12 1.78 13.62 4.37
N ASP A 13 1.60 12.80 5.42
CA ASP A 13 2.41 12.84 6.63
C ASP A 13 3.81 12.17 6.48
N ILE A 14 4.14 11.64 5.30
CA ILE A 14 5.45 10.99 5.06
C ILE A 14 6.49 12.04 4.63
N LYS A 15 7.36 12.39 5.58
CA LYS A 15 8.46 13.35 5.36
C LYS A 15 9.45 12.97 4.25
N ASN A 16 9.75 11.69 4.06
CA ASN A 16 10.81 11.26 3.14
C ASN A 16 10.46 9.90 2.48
N PRO A 17 9.54 9.91 1.50
CA PRO A 17 8.94 8.69 0.96
C PRO A 17 9.95 7.79 0.26
N THR A 18 10.87 8.36 -0.52
CA THR A 18 11.91 7.60 -1.22
C THR A 18 12.80 6.82 -0.24
N ARG A 19 13.18 7.45 0.89
CA ARG A 19 13.98 6.79 1.93
C ARG A 19 13.19 5.69 2.63
N ALA A 20 11.90 5.93 2.93
CA ALA A 20 11.03 4.93 3.54
C ALA A 20 10.89 3.70 2.63
N ARG A 21 10.54 3.90 1.36
CA ARG A 21 10.45 2.83 0.34
C ARG A 21 11.74 2.02 0.22
N ALA A 22 12.89 2.68 0.15
CA ALA A 22 14.19 2.01 0.05
C ALA A 22 14.47 1.12 1.27
N ARG A 23 14.18 1.61 2.49
CA ARG A 23 14.35 0.84 3.73
C ARG A 23 13.40 -0.36 3.80
N ILE A 24 12.13 -0.16 3.47
CA ILE A 24 11.12 -1.24 3.45
C ILE A 24 11.52 -2.31 2.43
N THR A 25 11.94 -1.90 1.24
CA THR A 25 12.40 -2.82 0.18
C THR A 25 13.63 -3.62 0.61
N ALA A 26 14.54 -3.01 1.36
CA ALA A 26 15.69 -3.68 1.95
C ALA A 26 15.35 -4.56 3.18
N GLY A 27 14.08 -4.64 3.60
CA GLY A 27 13.68 -5.39 4.79
C GLY A 27 14.15 -4.76 6.10
N LYS A 28 14.44 -3.47 6.11
CA LYS A 28 14.83 -2.73 7.32
C LYS A 28 13.59 -2.24 8.04
N PHE A 29 13.65 -2.24 9.37
CA PHE A 29 12.60 -1.66 10.19
C PHE A 29 12.42 -0.16 9.87
N VAL A 30 11.16 0.22 9.67
CA VAL A 30 10.71 1.60 9.53
C VAL A 30 9.54 1.79 10.51
N PRO A 31 9.70 2.64 11.55
CA PRO A 31 8.66 2.82 12.54
C PRO A 31 7.47 3.59 11.96
N ASP A 32 6.27 3.26 12.44
CA ASP A 32 5.05 4.02 12.20
C ASP A 32 4.70 4.24 10.72
N ILE A 33 5.12 3.33 9.85
CA ILE A 33 4.75 3.31 8.43
C ILE A 33 3.94 2.05 8.15
N TYR A 34 2.82 2.24 7.48
CA TYR A 34 1.95 1.20 6.96
C TYR A 34 1.99 1.22 5.43
N VAL A 35 1.92 0.04 4.83
CA VAL A 35 1.75 -0.12 3.38
C VAL A 35 0.32 -0.56 3.10
N VAL A 36 -0.22 -0.07 2.00
CA VAL A 36 -1.49 -0.53 1.44
C VAL A 36 -1.16 -1.41 0.24
N THR A 37 -1.70 -2.62 0.19
CA THR A 37 -1.46 -3.57 -0.89
C THR A 37 -2.76 -3.97 -1.56
N LEU A 38 -2.67 -4.46 -2.79
CA LEU A 38 -3.74 -5.31 -3.32
C LEU A 38 -3.96 -6.50 -2.38
N SER A 39 -5.18 -7.02 -2.37
CA SER A 39 -5.48 -8.26 -1.65
C SER A 39 -5.28 -9.49 -2.54
N ASP A 40 -4.66 -10.52 -1.98
CA ASP A 40 -4.71 -11.88 -2.51
C ASP A 40 -5.81 -12.72 -1.84
N ASN A 41 -6.45 -12.19 -0.80
CA ASN A 41 -7.66 -12.76 -0.20
C ASN A 41 -8.89 -12.29 -1.01
N PRO A 42 -9.68 -13.19 -1.61
CA PRO A 42 -10.84 -12.81 -2.43
C PRO A 42 -11.95 -12.10 -1.64
N GLY A 43 -11.97 -12.21 -0.31
CA GLY A 43 -12.91 -11.48 0.55
C GLY A 43 -12.54 -10.02 0.82
N ASN A 44 -11.32 -9.60 0.47
CA ASN A 44 -10.80 -8.27 0.76
C ASN A 44 -10.49 -7.51 -0.53
N ILE A 45 -10.68 -6.19 -0.51
CA ILE A 45 -10.40 -5.30 -1.64
C ILE A 45 -8.92 -4.87 -1.63
N LEU A 46 -8.47 -4.36 -0.47
CA LEU A 46 -7.11 -3.94 -0.18
C LEU A 46 -6.72 -4.43 1.21
N GLU A 47 -5.41 -4.49 1.47
CA GLU A 47 -4.86 -4.87 2.78
C GLU A 47 -4.02 -3.72 3.35
N ILE A 48 -4.14 -3.49 4.66
CA ILE A 48 -3.31 -2.53 5.40
C ILE A 48 -2.33 -3.33 6.26
N LEU A 49 -1.04 -3.22 5.96
CA LEU A 49 0.02 -3.96 6.65
C LEU A 49 1.01 -3.00 7.31
N PRO A 50 1.36 -3.17 8.59
CA PRO A 50 2.48 -2.43 9.16
C PRO A 50 3.77 -2.84 8.45
N SER A 51 4.57 -1.86 8.01
CA SER A 51 5.81 -2.13 7.26
C SER A 51 6.83 -2.94 8.05
N SER A 52 6.73 -2.95 9.38
CA SER A 52 7.53 -3.79 10.28
C SER A 52 7.34 -5.29 10.02
N MET A 53 6.17 -5.74 9.54
CA MET A 53 5.98 -7.14 9.14
C MET A 53 6.90 -7.54 7.99
N LEU A 54 7.26 -6.61 7.10
CA LEU A 54 8.09 -6.88 5.92
C LEU A 54 9.59 -7.01 6.25
N VAL A 55 9.96 -6.84 7.52
CA VAL A 55 11.28 -7.27 8.04
C VAL A 55 11.39 -8.79 7.97
N GLN A 56 10.29 -9.51 8.20
CA GLN A 56 10.24 -10.96 8.12
C GLN A 56 10.33 -11.41 6.66
N ARG A 57 11.31 -12.27 6.35
CA ARG A 57 11.58 -12.74 4.97
C ARG A 57 10.37 -13.41 4.33
N GLY A 58 9.63 -14.23 5.10
CA GLY A 58 8.44 -14.95 4.62
C GLY A 58 7.34 -13.98 4.18
N ALA A 59 6.91 -13.08 5.08
CA ALA A 59 5.91 -12.06 4.77
C ALA A 59 6.32 -11.19 3.56
N ARG A 60 7.60 -10.82 3.46
CA ARG A 60 8.13 -10.07 2.32
C ARG A 60 8.10 -10.85 1.00
N ALA A 61 8.26 -12.17 1.04
CA ALA A 61 8.28 -13.00 -0.15
C ALA A 61 6.88 -13.12 -0.79
N ILE A 62 5.83 -13.11 0.04
CA ILE A 62 4.43 -13.26 -0.37
C ILE A 62 3.65 -11.94 -0.38
N CYS A 63 4.31 -10.81 -0.09
CA CYS A 63 3.64 -9.52 -0.06
C CYS A 63 3.05 -9.19 -1.44
N PRO A 64 1.74 -8.89 -1.53
CA PRO A 64 1.11 -8.46 -2.77
C PRO A 64 1.70 -7.14 -3.28
N LEU A 65 1.24 -6.70 -4.45
CA LEU A 65 1.62 -5.40 -5.01
C LEU A 65 1.27 -4.28 -4.01
N ILE A 66 2.29 -3.55 -3.57
CA ILE A 66 2.12 -2.36 -2.73
C ILE A 66 1.62 -1.23 -3.62
N ILE A 67 0.43 -0.72 -3.32
CA ILE A 67 -0.19 0.40 -4.03
C ILE A 67 0.04 1.72 -3.33
N GLY A 68 0.42 1.72 -2.05
CA GLY A 68 0.68 2.95 -1.33
C GLY A 68 1.33 2.75 0.03
N MET A 69 1.70 3.86 0.67
CA MET A 69 2.19 3.88 2.04
C MET A 69 1.76 5.14 2.77
N ALA A 70 1.47 5.01 4.06
CA ALA A 70 1.06 6.11 4.92
C ALA A 70 1.75 6.02 6.28
N LYS A 71 1.80 7.15 6.98
CA LYS A 71 2.22 7.20 8.38
C LYS A 71 1.04 6.85 9.28
N GLY A 72 1.26 5.96 10.24
CA GLY A 72 0.23 5.48 11.15
C GLY A 72 -0.86 4.64 10.47
N LYS A 73 -1.62 3.91 11.28
CA LYS A 73 -2.73 3.08 10.79
C LYS A 73 -3.86 3.94 10.23
N ASP A 74 -4.20 5.04 10.90
CA ASP A 74 -5.28 5.94 10.49
C ASP A 74 -4.98 6.62 9.15
N GLY A 75 -3.72 7.00 8.91
CA GLY A 75 -3.29 7.51 7.61
C GLY A 75 -3.48 6.48 6.49
N ALA A 76 -3.22 5.20 6.77
CA ALA A 76 -3.45 4.13 5.80
C ALA A 76 -4.94 3.87 5.57
N ILE A 77 -5.78 3.98 6.60
CA ILE A 77 -7.24 3.87 6.48
C ILE A 77 -7.78 5.00 5.59
N ARG A 78 -7.35 6.25 5.84
CA ARG A 78 -7.72 7.40 4.99
C ARG A 78 -7.31 7.18 3.54
N MET A 79 -6.07 6.74 3.30
CA MET A 79 -5.61 6.40 1.95
C MET A 79 -6.50 5.34 1.28
N VAL A 80 -6.94 4.30 2.00
CA VAL A 80 -7.85 3.30 1.44
C VAL A 80 -9.20 3.92 1.09
N GLN A 81 -9.73 4.81 1.92
CA GLN A 81 -10.97 5.54 1.63
C GLN A 81 -10.82 6.39 0.37
N ASP A 82 -9.74 7.17 0.26
CA ASP A 82 -9.47 8.03 -0.91
C ASP A 82 -9.34 7.21 -2.20
N VAL A 83 -8.67 6.06 -2.15
CA VAL A 83 -8.53 5.16 -3.31
C VAL A 83 -9.90 4.62 -3.73
N ILE A 84 -10.72 4.17 -2.79
CA ILE A 84 -12.05 3.63 -3.08
C ILE A 84 -12.95 4.71 -3.67
N GLU A 85 -12.97 5.90 -3.06
CA GLU A 85 -13.76 7.05 -3.52
C GLU A 85 -13.32 7.51 -4.91
N GLN A 86 -12.01 7.55 -5.18
CA GLN A 86 -11.49 7.87 -6.50
C GLN A 86 -12.01 6.88 -7.56
N VAL A 87 -11.84 5.57 -7.33
CA VAL A 87 -12.28 4.56 -8.30
C VAL A 87 -13.78 4.63 -8.53
N TYR A 88 -14.57 4.79 -7.46
CA TYR A 88 -16.01 4.91 -7.57
C TYR A 88 -16.44 6.16 -8.34
N THR A 89 -15.81 7.31 -8.06
CA THR A 89 -16.13 8.58 -8.74
C THR A 89 -15.81 8.52 -10.24
N GLU A 90 -14.71 7.88 -10.60
CA GLU A 90 -14.27 7.81 -12.01
C GLU A 90 -14.97 6.71 -12.82
N THR A 91 -15.41 5.62 -12.17
CA THR A 91 -15.90 4.42 -12.89
C THR A 91 -17.34 4.03 -12.56
N GLY A 92 -17.90 4.51 -11.44
CA GLY A 92 -19.19 4.05 -10.90
C GLY A 92 -19.17 2.62 -10.33
N ASP A 93 -17.99 2.00 -10.21
CA ASP A 93 -17.80 0.62 -9.76
C ASP A 93 -16.63 0.53 -8.73
N PHE A 94 -16.43 -0.64 -8.13
CA PHE A 94 -15.40 -0.92 -7.13
C PHE A 94 -14.33 -1.90 -7.63
N LYS A 95 -14.13 -1.99 -8.96
CA LYS A 95 -13.10 -2.84 -9.59
C LYS A 95 -11.68 -2.25 -9.46
N ILE A 96 -11.28 -2.00 -8.22
CA ILE A 96 -10.06 -1.25 -7.86
C ILE A 96 -8.79 -1.91 -8.40
N LYS A 97 -8.70 -3.25 -8.36
CA LYS A 97 -7.55 -3.99 -8.90
C LYS A 97 -7.40 -3.82 -10.42
N GLU A 98 -8.50 -3.71 -11.16
CA GLU A 98 -8.47 -3.51 -12.61
C GLU A 98 -8.16 -2.06 -12.93
N TYR A 99 -8.84 -1.13 -12.26
CA TYR A 99 -8.60 0.30 -12.38
C TYR A 99 -7.13 0.67 -12.14
N LEU A 100 -6.53 0.22 -11.03
CA LEU A 100 -5.14 0.54 -10.68
C LEU A 100 -4.10 -0.11 -11.60
N LYS A 101 -4.43 -1.16 -12.35
CA LYS A 101 -3.53 -1.76 -13.35
C LYS A 101 -3.44 -0.96 -14.64
N ASN A 102 -4.48 -0.18 -14.95
CA ASN A 102 -4.62 0.59 -16.19
C ASN A 102 -4.23 2.06 -16.02
N ARG A 103 -3.79 2.45 -14.83
CA ARG A 103 -3.29 3.78 -14.48
C ARG A 103 -1.77 3.85 -14.68
#